data_AF-A0A6G0QBF7-F1
#
_entry.id   AF-A0A6G0QBF7-F1
#
_cell.length_a   1.000
_cell.length_b   1.000
_cell.length_c   1.000
_cell.angle_alpha   90.00
_cell.angle_beta   90.00
_cell.angle_gamma   90.00
#
_symmetry.space_group_name_H-M   'P 1'
#
loop_
_entity.id
_entity.type
_entity.pdbx_description
1 polymer ?
#
loop_
_entity_poly.entity_id
_entity_poly.type
_entity_poly.pdbx_seq_one_letter_code
_entity_poly.pdbx_strand_id
1 'polypeptide(L)'
;MDGLECHLQHTMPTELWDEHLIPFLTLNEAVALAELSHFFYDVVHEHIQLRAEASLVCTVPELLHVLSKWRNLRNVAFQPVGGDLESDRVQENIHYNVNASGGLIVDLEGSQPAQEPEPAQAPSESYTDEDGVSVPMRYSCPKVLQNCISSGNDGQVKRLNLSGIVRVSLFDGVNRLQELGLSGCSQIDGLHWLNGIREVDLSYCNFLEDVSFLSRSHHVDLSYCHAVVDLSPLAKCESVQLNVCRGISDVSPLSHVRRVSLRNCPGVSDVSALGNVHGLNLGGCANVTIVSALGNVHELNLSGCINVTDVSALGGVHTLKLRKCSGVVDVSALGGVQDLDLTGCINVTDVSALGRVPKLQLALCRYVSDISALGDGVQELSLRQCDFVTDLSALTKKSSSLRDLDLSSCTGFPSSELRHLPPLDRLVLSRCSQLTDLQGLSRVRELDVSFCKNLRSLGSTLREVHAIVTYRCEKLEDIQVLEKSAKQLAKVNLSGCSRISDISFISGAQDVDLRFCDALEDVGPLAQSARILKLAGCSKLVDVSPLARVRELDLSYCPRIEDVSALQAVHTLSLRHCPSVRDVSAL
;
A
#
# COMPACT_ATOMS: atom_id res chain seq x y z
N MET A 1 -41.44 -21.70 -5.62
CA MET A 1 -40.76 -23.01 -5.73
C MET A 1 -40.68 -23.55 -4.33
N ASP A 2 -41.51 -24.53 -4.02
CA ASP A 2 -41.56 -25.18 -2.72
C ASP A 2 -40.34 -26.10 -2.52
N GLY A 3 -39.68 -25.97 -1.37
CA GLY A 3 -39.19 -27.10 -0.57
C GLY A 3 -37.99 -27.92 -1.06
N LEU A 4 -36.87 -27.32 -1.44
CA LEU A 4 -35.57 -27.97 -1.18
C LEU A 4 -35.05 -27.47 0.16
N GLU A 5 -35.14 -28.29 1.21
CA GLU A 5 -34.41 -28.05 2.45
C GLU A 5 -32.92 -27.89 2.12
N CYS A 6 -32.35 -26.74 2.43
CA CYS A 6 -30.95 -26.46 2.17
C CYS A 6 -30.13 -27.45 3.00
N HIS A 7 -29.38 -28.34 2.37
CA HIS A 7 -28.62 -29.39 3.06
C HIS A 7 -27.69 -28.83 4.15
N LEU A 8 -27.26 -27.57 4.02
CA LEU A 8 -26.47 -26.81 4.97
C LEU A 8 -27.19 -26.53 6.30
N GLN A 9 -28.52 -26.50 6.33
CA GLN A 9 -29.32 -26.32 7.55
C GLN A 9 -29.08 -27.44 8.58
N HIS A 10 -28.74 -28.65 8.11
CA HIS A 10 -28.42 -29.78 8.98
C HIS A 10 -26.92 -29.95 9.25
N THR A 11 -26.04 -29.34 8.43
CA THR A 11 -24.59 -29.45 8.57
C THR A 11 -23.93 -28.28 9.32
N MET A 12 -24.55 -27.10 9.35
CA MET A 12 -24.09 -25.94 10.13
C MET A 12 -25.24 -25.31 10.93
N PRO A 13 -25.32 -25.59 12.24
CA PRO A 13 -26.24 -24.92 13.16
C PRO A 13 -25.98 -23.41 13.21
N THR A 14 -27.02 -22.61 13.49
CA THR A 14 -26.95 -21.13 13.61
C THR A 14 -25.87 -20.63 14.56
N GLU A 15 -25.59 -21.39 15.62
CA GLU A 15 -24.55 -21.07 16.60
C GLU A 15 -23.14 -21.14 15.97
N LEU A 16 -22.93 -22.08 15.05
CA LEU A 16 -21.66 -22.28 14.36
C LEU A 16 -21.40 -21.21 13.30
N TRP A 17 -22.48 -20.69 12.70
CA TRP A 17 -22.41 -19.52 11.84
C TRP A 17 -21.96 -18.28 12.63
N ASP A 18 -22.62 -17.98 13.77
CA ASP A 18 -22.34 -16.77 14.57
C ASP A 18 -20.92 -16.77 15.17
N GLU A 19 -20.41 -17.95 15.56
CA GLU A 19 -19.10 -18.07 16.18
C GLU A 19 -17.92 -18.02 15.19
N HIS A 20 -18.04 -18.60 13.99
CA HIS A 20 -16.87 -18.89 13.14
C HIS A 20 -16.84 -18.24 11.75
N LEU A 21 -17.99 -18.00 11.11
CA LEU A 21 -18.04 -17.44 9.75
C LEU A 21 -18.35 -15.93 9.76
N ILE A 22 -19.18 -15.51 10.71
CA ILE A 22 -19.88 -14.23 10.69
C ILE A 22 -19.08 -13.01 11.16
N PRO A 23 -18.05 -13.12 12.04
CA PRO A 23 -17.21 -11.96 12.35
C PRO A 23 -16.56 -11.31 11.12
N PHE A 24 -16.51 -12.05 10.00
CA PHE A 24 -15.82 -11.66 8.77
C PHE A 24 -16.76 -11.39 7.60
N LEU A 25 -18.07 -11.66 7.73
CA LEU A 25 -19.01 -11.50 6.63
C LEU A 25 -19.32 -10.01 6.40
N THR A 26 -18.92 -9.50 5.24
CA THR A 26 -19.22 -8.12 4.83
C THR A 26 -20.70 -7.96 4.48
N LEU A 27 -21.20 -6.71 4.48
CA LEU A 27 -22.58 -6.43 4.05
C LEU A 27 -22.86 -6.93 2.63
N ASN A 28 -21.91 -6.81 1.71
CA ASN A 28 -22.08 -7.28 0.33
C ASN A 28 -22.19 -8.80 0.24
N GLU A 29 -21.37 -9.54 1.00
CA GLU A 29 -21.45 -11.00 1.06
C GLU A 29 -22.75 -11.46 1.74
N ALA A 30 -23.19 -10.73 2.76
CA ALA A 30 -24.46 -10.97 3.43
C ALA A 30 -25.66 -10.79 2.49
N VAL A 31 -25.66 -9.72 1.67
CA VAL A 31 -26.65 -9.50 0.62
C VAL A 31 -26.63 -10.65 -0.39
N ALA A 32 -25.46 -11.02 -0.89
CA ALA A 32 -25.32 -12.11 -1.86
C ALA A 32 -25.83 -13.45 -1.30
N LEU A 33 -25.53 -13.77 -0.03
CA LEU A 33 -26.05 -14.96 0.63
C LEU A 33 -27.57 -14.94 0.76
N ALA A 34 -28.13 -13.79 1.17
CA ALA A 34 -29.58 -13.63 1.33
C ALA A 34 -30.35 -13.82 0.00
N GLU A 35 -29.72 -13.55 -1.14
CA GLU A 35 -30.31 -13.77 -2.47
C GLU A 35 -30.31 -15.24 -2.91
N LEU A 36 -29.48 -16.10 -2.30
CA LEU A 36 -29.37 -17.51 -2.70
C LEU A 36 -30.57 -18.36 -2.25
N SER A 37 -31.15 -18.08 -1.08
CA SER A 37 -32.32 -18.83 -0.57
C SER A 37 -33.03 -18.13 0.60
N HIS A 38 -34.28 -18.52 0.86
CA HIS A 38 -35.04 -18.05 2.03
C HIS A 38 -34.37 -18.42 3.35
N PHE A 39 -33.74 -19.61 3.44
CA PHE A 39 -33.00 -20.02 4.64
C PHE A 39 -31.86 -19.03 4.95
N PHE A 40 -31.04 -18.70 3.96
CA PHE A 40 -29.95 -17.74 4.15
C PHE A 40 -30.47 -16.33 4.42
N TYR A 41 -31.59 -15.94 3.82
CA TYR A 41 -32.25 -14.68 4.13
C TYR A 41 -32.58 -14.58 5.62
N ASP A 42 -33.25 -15.60 6.18
CA ASP A 42 -33.66 -15.64 7.59
C ASP A 42 -32.46 -15.68 8.53
N VAL A 43 -31.47 -16.53 8.23
CA VAL A 43 -30.22 -16.61 9.00
C VAL A 43 -29.56 -15.24 9.07
N VAL A 44 -29.38 -14.59 7.92
CA VAL A 44 -28.62 -13.35 7.80
C VAL A 44 -29.36 -12.13 8.38
N HIS A 45 -30.70 -12.11 8.39
CA HIS A 45 -31.47 -10.96 8.87
C HIS A 45 -31.99 -11.10 10.31
N GLU A 46 -32.36 -12.31 10.74
CA GLU A 46 -33.07 -12.52 12.01
C GLU A 46 -32.24 -13.20 13.09
N HIS A 47 -31.26 -14.01 12.71
CA HIS A 47 -30.57 -14.89 13.65
C HIS A 47 -29.13 -14.47 13.98
N ILE A 48 -28.57 -13.48 13.28
CA ILE A 48 -27.13 -13.14 13.40
C ILE A 48 -26.87 -11.65 13.57
N GLN A 49 -25.68 -11.30 14.06
CA GLN A 49 -25.17 -9.93 14.09
C GLN A 49 -23.97 -9.74 13.16
N LEU A 50 -24.09 -8.84 12.18
CA LEU A 50 -22.98 -8.48 11.30
C LEU A 50 -22.01 -7.54 12.03
N ARG A 51 -20.81 -8.07 12.33
CA ARG A 51 -19.75 -7.34 13.06
C ARG A 51 -18.73 -6.66 12.14
N ALA A 52 -18.60 -7.15 10.90
CA ALA A 52 -17.80 -6.50 9.88
C ALA A 52 -18.29 -5.05 9.66
N GLU A 53 -17.36 -4.17 9.32
CA GLU A 53 -17.71 -2.79 8.97
C GLU A 53 -18.60 -2.76 7.73
N ALA A 54 -19.72 -2.04 7.82
CA ALA A 54 -20.50 -1.64 6.67
C ALA A 54 -20.23 -0.18 6.33
N SER A 55 -19.45 0.06 5.28
CA SER A 55 -19.14 1.41 4.79
C SER A 55 -20.20 1.86 3.78
N LEU A 56 -20.88 2.96 4.09
CA LEU A 56 -22.01 3.48 3.33
C LEU A 56 -21.76 4.95 2.95
N VAL A 57 -21.69 5.21 1.64
CA VAL A 57 -21.60 6.55 1.06
C VAL A 57 -22.89 6.81 0.31
N CYS A 58 -23.84 7.49 0.96
CA CYS A 58 -25.19 7.66 0.43
C CYS A 58 -25.92 8.84 1.10
N THR A 59 -27.13 9.13 0.65
CA THR A 59 -27.99 10.12 1.33
C THR A 59 -28.50 9.59 2.67
N VAL A 60 -28.89 10.48 3.59
CA VAL A 60 -29.45 10.08 4.89
C VAL A 60 -30.72 9.20 4.74
N PRO A 61 -31.67 9.49 3.83
CA PRO A 61 -32.82 8.59 3.61
C PRO A 61 -32.42 7.18 3.17
N GLU A 62 -31.43 7.04 2.29
CA GLU A 62 -30.92 5.72 1.84
C GLU A 62 -30.26 4.96 2.97
N LEU A 63 -29.44 5.63 3.80
CA LEU A 63 -28.90 5.03 5.02
C LEU A 63 -30.02 4.47 5.88
N LEU A 64 -31.07 5.27 6.15
CA LEU A 64 -32.19 4.83 6.98
C LEU A 64 -32.94 3.65 6.35
N HIS A 65 -33.05 3.62 5.02
CA HIS A 65 -33.61 2.48 4.30
C HIS A 65 -32.78 1.21 4.56
N VAL A 66 -31.46 1.29 4.40
CA VAL A 66 -30.54 0.17 4.67
C VAL A 66 -30.65 -0.27 6.13
N LEU A 67 -30.56 0.65 7.09
CA LEU A 67 -30.67 0.34 8.53
C LEU A 67 -32.03 -0.28 8.91
N SER A 68 -33.11 0.12 8.22
CA SER A 68 -34.44 -0.45 8.46
C SER A 68 -34.56 -1.91 8.01
N LYS A 69 -33.86 -2.28 6.93
CA LYS A 69 -33.79 -3.63 6.38
C LYS A 69 -32.80 -4.49 7.17
N TRP A 70 -31.66 -3.90 7.51
CA TRP A 70 -30.53 -4.56 8.16
C TRP A 70 -30.41 -4.13 9.63
N ARG A 71 -31.41 -4.53 10.43
CA ARG A 71 -31.50 -4.16 11.85
C ARG A 71 -30.39 -4.75 12.72
N ASN A 72 -29.67 -5.73 12.20
CA ASN A 72 -28.56 -6.41 12.86
C ASN A 72 -27.19 -5.79 12.56
N LEU A 73 -27.12 -4.74 11.73
CA LEU A 73 -25.90 -3.95 11.57
C LEU A 73 -25.58 -3.16 12.84
N ARG A 74 -24.36 -3.30 13.35
CA ARG A 74 -23.89 -2.63 14.58
C ARG A 74 -22.60 -1.81 14.40
N ASN A 75 -21.97 -1.91 13.23
CA ASN A 75 -20.68 -1.30 12.94
C ASN A 75 -20.72 -0.54 11.60
N VAL A 76 -21.59 0.46 11.50
CA VAL A 76 -21.77 1.25 10.28
C VAL A 76 -20.82 2.45 10.26
N ALA A 77 -20.06 2.57 9.18
CA ALA A 77 -19.31 3.76 8.81
C ALA A 77 -20.11 4.51 7.74
N PHE A 78 -20.43 5.77 8.00
CA PHE A 78 -21.32 6.55 7.15
C PHE A 78 -20.65 7.83 6.68
N GLN A 79 -20.76 8.10 5.37
CA GLN A 79 -20.43 9.38 4.77
C GLN A 79 -21.68 9.91 4.04
N PRO A 80 -22.26 11.04 4.47
CA PRO A 80 -23.39 11.62 3.80
C PRO A 80 -22.99 12.19 2.45
N VAL A 81 -23.75 11.86 1.42
CA VAL A 81 -23.75 12.55 0.12
C VAL A 81 -24.93 13.51 0.11
N GLY A 82 -24.73 14.73 -0.37
CA GLY A 82 -25.82 15.70 -0.47
C GLY A 82 -26.82 15.29 -1.55
N GLY A 83 -28.11 15.47 -1.29
CA GLY A 83 -29.16 15.33 -2.32
C GLY A 83 -29.09 16.41 -3.41
N ASP A 84 -28.40 17.53 -3.13
CA ASP A 84 -28.13 18.65 -4.04
C ASP A 84 -26.62 18.99 -4.10
N LEU A 85 -25.74 18.09 -3.66
CA LEU A 85 -24.29 18.24 -3.88
C LEU A 85 -23.96 17.47 -5.14
N GLU A 86 -24.16 18.11 -6.30
CA GLU A 86 -23.88 17.47 -7.58
C GLU A 86 -22.43 16.99 -7.67
N SER A 87 -22.34 15.83 -8.33
CA SER A 87 -21.14 15.13 -8.69
C SER A 87 -20.26 15.96 -9.61
N ASP A 88 -19.33 16.73 -9.06
CA ASP A 88 -18.11 17.03 -9.78
C ASP A 88 -16.93 17.06 -8.83
N ARG A 89 -16.11 16.02 -8.98
CA ARG A 89 -14.89 15.71 -8.20
C ARG A 89 -15.15 15.13 -6.81
N VAL A 90 -15.53 13.84 -6.80
CA VAL A 90 -14.88 12.91 -5.87
C VAL A 90 -13.40 12.88 -6.26
N GLN A 91 -12.62 13.87 -5.82
CA GLN A 91 -11.18 13.72 -5.80
C GLN A 91 -10.90 12.51 -4.92
N GLU A 92 -10.02 11.63 -5.40
CA GLU A 92 -9.43 10.54 -4.63
C GLU A 92 -8.94 11.12 -3.30
N ASN A 93 -9.79 11.04 -2.28
CA ASN A 93 -9.51 11.65 -0.99
C ASN A 93 -8.36 10.85 -0.38
N ILE A 94 -7.21 11.53 -0.39
CA ILE A 94 -6.10 11.48 0.58
C ILE A 94 -6.28 10.29 1.53
N HIS A 95 -5.55 9.22 1.19
CA HIS A 95 -5.47 7.94 1.90
C HIS A 95 -5.98 7.99 3.34
N TYR A 96 -7.10 7.28 3.57
CA TYR A 96 -7.50 6.84 4.90
C TYR A 96 -6.33 6.09 5.52
N ASN A 97 -5.74 6.72 6.52
CA ASN A 97 -4.70 6.15 7.33
C ASN A 97 -5.39 5.47 8.53
N VAL A 98 -6.03 4.32 8.34
CA VAL A 98 -6.53 3.48 9.46
C VAL A 98 -6.21 2.01 9.14
N ASN A 99 -5.56 1.31 10.07
CA ASN A 99 -5.29 -0.13 9.91
C ASN A 99 -6.45 -0.97 10.47
N ALA A 100 -6.43 -2.29 10.20
CA ALA A 100 -7.44 -3.26 10.62
C ALA A 100 -7.62 -3.39 12.16
N SER A 101 -6.86 -2.65 12.97
CA SER A 101 -6.96 -2.61 14.43
C SER A 101 -7.63 -1.34 14.99
N GLY A 102 -8.12 -0.44 14.11
CA GLY A 102 -8.91 0.73 14.51
C GLY A 102 -8.10 1.83 15.19
N GLY A 103 -7.03 2.28 14.52
CA GLY A 103 -6.42 3.56 14.85
C GLY A 103 -5.75 4.22 13.65
N LEU A 104 -5.77 5.56 13.65
CA LEU A 104 -4.93 6.45 12.85
C LEU A 104 -3.54 5.85 12.56
N ILE A 105 -3.23 5.56 11.29
CA ILE A 105 -1.93 5.14 10.79
C ILE A 105 -0.99 6.35 10.91
N VAL A 106 0.07 6.19 11.69
CA VAL A 106 1.25 7.04 11.56
C VAL A 106 1.85 6.68 10.20
N ASP A 107 1.78 7.59 9.23
CA ASP A 107 2.36 7.39 7.89
C ASP A 107 3.90 7.33 7.99
N LEU A 108 4.43 6.17 8.39
CA LEU A 108 5.86 5.89 8.50
C LEU A 108 6.49 5.63 7.12
N GLU A 109 5.71 5.54 6.03
CA GLU A 109 6.18 5.17 4.69
C GLU A 109 6.37 6.36 3.73
N GLY A 110 5.82 7.54 4.07
CA GLY A 110 5.98 8.78 3.31
C GLY A 110 7.44 9.17 3.06
N SER A 111 7.93 8.91 1.84
CA SER A 111 9.34 9.06 1.42
C SER A 111 9.66 10.38 0.70
N GLN A 112 8.70 11.30 0.68
CA GLN A 112 8.81 12.60 0.02
C GLN A 112 8.30 13.70 0.96
N PRO A 113 8.88 14.91 0.96
CA PRO A 113 8.17 16.06 1.51
C PRO A 113 6.81 16.12 0.81
N ALA A 114 5.71 16.15 1.57
CA ALA A 114 4.42 16.41 0.97
C ALA A 114 4.55 17.73 0.23
N GLN A 115 4.29 17.73 -1.09
CA GLN A 115 4.10 19.00 -1.78
C GLN A 115 2.94 19.68 -1.09
N GLU A 116 3.14 20.93 -0.65
CA GLU A 116 2.02 21.79 -0.28
C GLU A 116 1.05 21.76 -1.46
N PRO A 117 -0.18 21.25 -1.27
CA PRO A 117 -1.22 21.56 -2.23
C PRO A 117 -1.33 23.08 -2.21
N GLU A 118 -1.16 23.74 -3.36
CA GLU A 118 -1.58 25.13 -3.47
C GLU A 118 -3.02 25.23 -2.97
N PRO A 119 -3.38 26.27 -2.19
CA PRO A 119 -4.73 26.41 -1.68
C PRO A 119 -5.70 26.37 -2.85
N ALA A 120 -6.43 25.26 -2.97
CA ALA A 120 -7.45 25.11 -3.99
C ALA A 120 -8.49 26.22 -3.77
N GLN A 121 -8.66 27.07 -4.77
CA GLN A 121 -9.80 27.97 -4.82
C GLN A 121 -11.06 27.11 -4.85
N ALA A 122 -11.84 27.17 -3.76
CA ALA A 122 -13.12 26.47 -3.67
C ALA A 122 -14.07 26.98 -4.77
N PRO A 123 -14.68 26.10 -5.59
CA PRO A 123 -15.77 26.50 -6.47
C PRO A 123 -16.99 26.88 -5.65
N SER A 124 -17.56 28.03 -5.99
CA SER A 124 -18.70 28.69 -5.37
C SER A 124 -20.03 28.11 -5.85
N GLU A 125 -20.86 27.59 -4.95
CA GLU A 125 -22.31 27.62 -5.10
C GLU A 125 -22.97 27.94 -3.75
N SER A 126 -23.76 29.01 -3.73
CA SER A 126 -24.31 29.63 -2.52
C SER A 126 -25.59 30.40 -2.80
N TYR A 127 -26.46 30.48 -1.80
CA TYR A 127 -27.35 31.63 -1.63
C TYR A 127 -26.53 32.85 -1.15
N THR A 128 -26.83 34.04 -1.70
CA THR A 128 -26.17 35.32 -1.39
C THR A 128 -26.76 35.98 -0.13
N ASP A 129 -25.91 36.48 0.78
CA ASP A 129 -26.32 37.38 1.85
C ASP A 129 -26.41 38.85 1.38
N GLU A 130 -26.85 39.76 2.27
CA GLU A 130 -27.06 41.20 1.97
C GLU A 130 -25.77 41.95 1.57
N ASP A 131 -24.59 41.35 1.80
CA ASP A 131 -23.27 41.90 1.44
C ASP A 131 -22.67 41.24 0.18
N GLY A 132 -23.42 40.37 -0.49
CA GLY A 132 -23.02 39.73 -1.76
C GLY A 132 -21.95 38.64 -1.60
N VAL A 133 -21.78 38.09 -0.39
CA VAL A 133 -20.85 36.99 -0.14
C VAL A 133 -21.57 35.64 -0.23
N SER A 134 -20.96 34.74 -0.99
CA SER A 134 -21.38 33.35 -1.14
C SER A 134 -21.17 32.59 0.17
N VAL A 135 -22.24 32.29 0.93
CA VAL A 135 -22.14 31.54 2.19
C VAL A 135 -22.49 30.07 1.96
N PRO A 136 -21.54 29.13 2.10
CA PRO A 136 -21.82 27.70 1.99
C PRO A 136 -22.87 27.24 3.00
N MET A 137 -23.77 26.37 2.56
CA MET A 137 -24.85 25.87 3.39
C MET A 137 -24.28 25.06 4.56
N ARG A 138 -24.79 25.32 5.77
CA ARG A 138 -24.32 24.67 7.01
C ARG A 138 -24.92 23.28 7.12
N TYR A 139 -24.07 22.27 7.25
CA TYR A 139 -24.51 20.92 7.54
C TYR A 139 -24.86 20.77 9.01
N SER A 140 -26.09 20.33 9.28
CA SER A 140 -26.54 19.89 10.60
C SER A 140 -27.02 18.45 10.49
N CYS A 141 -26.44 17.56 11.32
CA CYS A 141 -26.84 16.15 11.35
C CYS A 141 -28.36 16.06 11.64
N PRO A 142 -29.18 15.44 10.77
CA PRO A 142 -30.61 15.32 11.01
C PRO A 142 -30.91 14.55 12.31
N LYS A 143 -31.95 14.94 13.06
CA LYS A 143 -32.34 14.28 14.33
C LYS A 143 -32.48 12.75 14.22
N VAL A 144 -32.92 12.24 13.08
CA VAL A 144 -33.03 10.80 12.85
C VAL A 144 -31.67 10.12 12.83
N LEU A 145 -30.67 10.73 12.20
CA LEU A 145 -29.28 10.23 12.21
C LEU A 145 -28.64 10.40 13.60
N GLN A 146 -28.91 11.51 14.29
CA GLN A 146 -28.50 11.69 15.69
C GLN A 146 -29.02 10.54 16.57
N ASN A 147 -30.28 10.12 16.39
CA ASN A 147 -30.85 8.99 17.13
C ASN A 147 -30.14 7.65 16.81
N CYS A 148 -29.74 7.42 15.55
CA CYS A 148 -28.98 6.22 15.16
C CYS A 148 -27.58 6.14 15.79
N ILE A 149 -27.02 7.30 16.15
CA ILE A 149 -25.72 7.43 16.83
C ILE A 149 -25.90 7.35 18.35
N SER A 150 -26.91 8.06 18.87
CA SER A 150 -27.09 8.28 20.31
C SER A 150 -27.95 7.23 21.02
N SER A 151 -28.40 6.15 20.39
CA SER A 151 -29.25 5.11 21.01
C SER A 151 -28.54 4.18 22.04
N GLY A 152 -27.50 4.66 22.73
CA GLY A 152 -26.76 3.90 23.74
C GLY A 152 -25.80 2.88 23.13
N ASN A 153 -25.58 1.74 23.79
CA ASN A 153 -24.73 0.65 23.28
C ASN A 153 -25.23 0.07 21.94
N ASP A 154 -26.51 0.31 21.60
CA ASP A 154 -27.17 -0.20 20.39
C ASP A 154 -27.09 0.75 19.17
N GLY A 155 -26.36 1.86 19.26
CA GLY A 155 -26.15 2.76 18.11
C GLY A 155 -25.52 2.01 16.93
N GLN A 156 -26.17 2.00 15.77
CA GLN A 156 -25.72 1.25 14.59
C GLN A 156 -24.56 1.96 13.87
N VAL A 157 -24.61 3.31 13.86
CA VAL A 157 -23.58 4.15 13.25
C VAL A 157 -22.48 4.39 14.28
N LYS A 158 -21.28 3.87 13.99
CA LYS A 158 -20.10 3.99 14.83
C LYS A 158 -19.07 4.97 14.27
N ARG A 159 -19.07 5.22 12.96
CA ARG A 159 -18.16 6.15 12.30
C ARG A 159 -18.94 7.10 11.41
N LEU A 160 -18.61 8.38 11.48
CA LEU A 160 -19.23 9.42 10.67
C LEU A 160 -18.14 10.25 10.01
N ASN A 161 -18.15 10.34 8.68
CA ASN A 161 -17.22 11.18 7.94
C ASN A 161 -17.94 12.41 7.39
N LEU A 162 -17.62 13.59 7.92
CA LEU A 162 -18.10 14.90 7.47
C LEU A 162 -16.98 15.73 6.83
N SER A 163 -15.84 15.12 6.51
CA SER A 163 -14.70 15.80 5.90
C SER A 163 -15.06 16.47 4.58
N GLY A 164 -14.47 17.63 4.31
CA GLY A 164 -14.72 18.47 3.14
C GLY A 164 -15.99 19.34 3.24
N ILE A 165 -16.85 19.12 4.24
CA ILE A 165 -17.99 20.00 4.47
C ILE A 165 -17.52 21.31 5.10
N VAL A 166 -17.73 22.42 4.41
CA VAL A 166 -17.18 23.73 4.80
C VAL A 166 -17.66 24.17 6.20
N ARG A 167 -18.96 24.03 6.49
CA ARG A 167 -19.57 24.47 7.76
C ARG A 167 -20.35 23.32 8.40
N VAL A 168 -19.95 22.91 9.60
CA VAL A 168 -20.59 21.81 10.33
C VAL A 168 -21.11 22.30 11.69
N SER A 169 -22.31 21.88 12.06
CA SER A 169 -22.81 22.00 13.43
C SER A 169 -22.90 20.64 14.10
N LEU A 170 -22.10 20.46 15.14
CA LEU A 170 -22.09 19.28 15.99
C LEU A 170 -23.27 19.29 16.96
N PHE A 171 -23.56 18.14 17.54
CA PHE A 171 -24.73 17.89 18.40
C PHE A 171 -24.34 17.07 19.63
N ASP A 172 -25.16 17.15 20.67
CA ASP A 172 -24.99 16.35 21.89
C ASP A 172 -25.04 14.84 21.58
N GLY A 173 -24.09 14.09 22.11
CA GLY A 173 -23.96 12.65 21.89
C GLY A 173 -23.11 12.24 20.69
N VAL A 174 -22.51 13.19 19.94
CA VAL A 174 -21.58 12.88 18.85
C VAL A 174 -20.34 12.12 19.33
N ASN A 175 -19.88 12.38 20.56
CA ASN A 175 -18.77 11.65 21.21
C ASN A 175 -19.03 10.15 21.46
N ARG A 176 -20.25 9.65 21.21
CA ARG A 176 -20.56 8.21 21.26
C ARG A 176 -20.10 7.46 20.01
N LEU A 177 -19.76 8.18 18.95
CA LEU A 177 -19.07 7.62 17.80
C LEU A 177 -17.71 7.06 18.24
N GLN A 178 -17.28 6.00 17.57
CA GLN A 178 -15.91 5.52 17.66
C GLN A 178 -14.97 6.46 16.89
N GLU A 179 -15.43 6.98 15.75
CA GLU A 179 -14.65 7.84 14.86
C GLU A 179 -15.50 8.96 14.27
N LEU A 180 -14.92 10.15 14.18
CA LEU A 180 -15.52 11.29 13.50
C LEU A 180 -14.50 11.99 12.59
N GLY A 181 -14.76 12.00 11.29
CA GLY A 181 -14.00 12.76 10.30
C GLY A 181 -14.56 14.17 10.12
N LEU A 182 -13.72 15.18 10.33
CA LEU A 182 -14.03 16.61 10.16
C LEU A 182 -12.93 17.33 9.37
N SER A 183 -12.10 16.58 8.63
CA SER A 183 -10.98 17.15 7.89
C SER A 183 -11.43 18.23 6.90
N GLY A 184 -10.72 19.34 6.86
CA GLY A 184 -10.98 20.44 5.92
C GLY A 184 -12.24 21.26 6.21
N CYS A 185 -12.94 21.03 7.32
CA CYS A 185 -14.01 21.91 7.75
C CYS A 185 -13.43 23.28 8.12
N SER A 186 -13.98 24.38 7.58
CA SER A 186 -13.48 25.73 7.88
C SER A 186 -14.21 26.40 9.04
N GLN A 187 -15.40 25.90 9.38
CA GLN A 187 -16.15 26.32 10.56
C GLN A 187 -16.86 25.13 11.20
N ILE A 188 -16.59 24.87 12.48
CA ILE A 188 -17.25 23.82 13.27
C ILE A 188 -17.87 24.44 14.51
N ASP A 189 -19.19 24.44 14.58
CA ASP A 189 -19.93 24.85 15.77
C ASP A 189 -20.12 23.64 16.71
N GLY A 190 -19.92 23.84 18.01
CA GLY A 190 -20.17 22.79 19.02
C GLY A 190 -19.00 21.84 19.29
N LEU A 191 -17.75 22.28 19.10
CA LEU A 191 -16.53 21.48 19.35
C LEU A 191 -16.47 20.84 20.76
N HIS A 192 -17.06 21.46 21.78
CA HIS A 192 -17.12 20.91 23.13
C HIS A 192 -17.84 19.55 23.21
N TRP A 193 -18.71 19.23 22.25
CA TRP A 193 -19.38 17.93 22.17
C TRP A 193 -18.44 16.78 21.79
N LEU A 194 -17.23 17.08 21.30
CA LEU A 194 -16.21 16.08 21.00
C LEU A 194 -15.53 15.52 22.25
N ASN A 195 -15.76 16.10 23.43
CA ASN A 195 -15.12 15.64 24.66
C ASN A 195 -15.47 14.16 24.96
N GLY A 196 -14.45 13.31 24.92
CA GLY A 196 -14.58 11.86 25.12
C GLY A 196 -14.82 11.05 23.85
N ILE A 197 -14.77 11.67 22.66
CA ILE A 197 -14.72 10.94 21.38
C ILE A 197 -13.47 10.04 21.37
N ARG A 198 -13.58 8.81 20.89
CA ARG A 198 -12.42 7.91 20.85
C ARG A 198 -11.40 8.35 19.79
N GLU A 199 -11.86 8.55 18.56
CA GLU A 199 -11.03 8.93 17.41
C GLU A 199 -11.66 10.11 16.67
N VAL A 200 -10.84 11.08 16.31
CA VAL A 200 -11.29 12.27 15.58
C VAL A 200 -10.20 12.78 14.64
N ASP A 201 -10.60 13.07 13.41
CA ASP A 201 -9.78 13.73 12.41
C ASP A 201 -10.26 15.17 12.23
N LEU A 202 -9.44 16.12 12.64
CA LEU A 202 -9.62 17.56 12.50
C LEU A 202 -8.53 18.16 11.60
N SER A 203 -7.88 17.35 10.76
CA SER A 203 -6.84 17.84 9.87
C SER A 203 -7.34 18.96 8.95
N TYR A 204 -6.45 19.86 8.54
CA TYR A 204 -6.77 21.06 7.75
C TYR A 204 -7.77 22.06 8.39
N CYS A 205 -8.16 21.88 9.64
CA CYS A 205 -8.99 22.83 10.39
C CYS A 205 -8.13 23.99 10.93
N ASN A 206 -7.64 24.85 10.04
CA ASN A 206 -6.70 25.94 10.34
C ASN A 206 -7.18 26.98 11.37
N PHE A 207 -8.49 27.04 11.64
CA PHE A 207 -9.09 27.95 12.61
C PHE A 207 -8.94 27.47 14.07
N LEU A 208 -8.47 26.23 14.29
CA LEU A 208 -8.34 25.66 15.63
C LEU A 208 -7.11 26.21 16.35
N GLU A 209 -7.35 26.85 17.50
CA GLU A 209 -6.32 27.30 18.45
C GLU A 209 -6.41 26.52 19.77
N ASP A 210 -7.58 26.51 20.39
CA ASP A 210 -7.87 25.74 21.61
C ASP A 210 -8.37 24.34 21.26
N VAL A 211 -7.67 23.32 21.76
CA VAL A 211 -8.01 21.89 21.58
C VAL A 211 -8.33 21.20 22.91
N SER A 212 -8.66 21.95 23.96
CA SER A 212 -8.98 21.44 25.31
C SER A 212 -10.11 20.40 25.33
N PHE A 213 -11.05 20.50 24.38
CA PHE A 213 -12.14 19.55 24.19
C PHE A 213 -11.67 18.13 23.79
N LEU A 214 -10.42 17.96 23.35
CA LEU A 214 -9.82 16.65 22.99
C LEU A 214 -9.14 15.94 24.16
N SER A 215 -9.20 16.48 25.37
CA SER A 215 -8.44 15.98 26.53
C SER A 215 -8.76 14.54 26.98
N ARG A 216 -9.83 13.95 26.45
CA ARG A 216 -10.27 12.58 26.73
C ARG A 216 -10.31 11.70 25.48
N SER A 217 -9.75 12.17 24.38
CA SER A 217 -9.65 11.42 23.14
C SER A 217 -8.48 10.43 23.17
N HIS A 218 -8.57 9.34 22.40
CA HIS A 218 -7.49 8.34 22.29
C HIS A 218 -6.63 8.55 21.04
N HIS A 219 -7.26 8.87 19.92
CA HIS A 219 -6.62 9.05 18.63
C HIS A 219 -7.04 10.39 18.04
N VAL A 220 -6.07 11.27 17.77
CA VAL A 220 -6.34 12.63 17.29
C VAL A 220 -5.46 12.91 16.07
N ASP A 221 -6.10 13.36 14.99
CA ASP A 221 -5.40 13.98 13.86
C ASP A 221 -5.69 15.48 13.82
N LEU A 222 -4.63 16.27 13.93
CA LEU A 222 -4.61 17.74 13.83
C LEU A 222 -3.60 18.18 12.77
N SER A 223 -3.27 17.31 11.81
CA SER A 223 -2.35 17.63 10.73
C SER A 223 -2.81 18.89 9.99
N TYR A 224 -1.88 19.75 9.58
CA TYR A 224 -2.14 21.05 8.96
C TYR A 224 -2.93 22.05 9.84
N CYS A 225 -3.13 21.80 11.14
CA CYS A 225 -3.72 22.79 12.05
C CYS A 225 -2.64 23.76 12.54
N HIS A 226 -2.31 24.77 11.73
CA HIS A 226 -1.15 25.62 11.97
C HIS A 226 -1.25 26.52 13.22
N ALA A 227 -2.46 26.82 13.68
CA ALA A 227 -2.72 27.71 14.81
C ALA A 227 -2.72 26.99 16.17
N VAL A 228 -2.67 25.64 16.19
CA VAL A 228 -2.54 24.86 17.43
C VAL A 228 -1.10 24.93 17.94
N VAL A 229 -0.95 25.41 19.18
CA VAL A 229 0.36 25.54 19.85
C VAL A 229 0.40 24.75 21.16
N ASP A 230 -0.66 24.83 21.98
CA ASP A 230 -0.72 24.10 23.26
C ASP A 230 -1.14 22.64 23.05
N LEU A 231 -0.21 21.72 23.31
CA LEU A 231 -0.43 20.27 23.19
C LEU A 231 -0.81 19.61 24.52
N SER A 232 -0.89 20.38 25.62
CA SER A 232 -1.25 19.86 26.95
C SER A 232 -2.55 19.04 26.97
N PRO A 233 -3.61 19.42 26.22
CA PRO A 233 -4.81 18.61 26.15
C PRO A 233 -4.56 17.20 25.60
N LEU A 234 -3.57 17.01 24.73
CA LEU A 234 -3.31 15.75 24.03
C LEU A 234 -2.45 14.77 24.83
N ALA A 235 -1.98 15.14 26.02
CA ALA A 235 -1.01 14.38 26.81
C ALA A 235 -1.46 12.96 27.20
N LYS A 236 -2.76 12.68 27.15
CA LYS A 236 -3.35 11.36 27.48
C LYS A 236 -3.79 10.56 26.26
N CYS A 237 -3.60 11.09 25.05
CA CYS A 237 -3.90 10.35 23.83
C CYS A 237 -2.97 9.14 23.70
N GLU A 238 -3.45 8.07 23.08
CA GLU A 238 -2.60 6.95 22.67
C GLU A 238 -1.86 7.29 21.36
N SER A 239 -2.52 8.01 20.45
CA SER A 239 -1.95 8.41 19.16
C SER A 239 -2.28 9.85 18.80
N VAL A 240 -1.29 10.61 18.33
CA VAL A 240 -1.44 12.01 17.92
C VAL A 240 -0.73 12.24 16.59
N GLN A 241 -1.45 12.74 15.59
CA GLN A 241 -0.90 13.21 14.32
C GLN A 241 -0.96 14.74 14.24
N LEU A 242 0.19 15.36 14.00
CA LEU A 242 0.38 16.81 13.95
C LEU A 242 1.23 17.18 12.73
N ASN A 243 1.04 16.47 11.61
CA ASN A 243 1.90 16.63 10.45
C ASN A 243 1.73 18.04 9.86
N VAL A 244 2.83 18.67 9.44
CA VAL A 244 2.83 19.99 8.79
C VAL A 244 2.27 21.10 9.70
N CYS A 245 2.34 20.93 11.02
CA CYS A 245 1.92 21.97 11.96
C CYS A 245 3.07 22.97 12.20
N ARG A 246 2.88 24.21 11.73
CA ARG A 246 3.91 25.26 11.79
C ARG A 246 4.03 25.93 13.17
N GLY A 247 2.95 25.98 13.93
CA GLY A 247 2.91 26.60 15.27
C GLY A 247 3.53 25.77 16.39
N ILE A 248 3.83 24.49 16.15
CA ILE A 248 4.30 23.57 17.18
C ILE A 248 5.82 23.66 17.34
N SER A 249 6.26 23.87 18.58
CA SER A 249 7.67 23.86 18.97
C SER A 249 7.92 23.06 20.26
N ASP A 250 7.07 23.24 21.28
CA ASP A 250 7.10 22.44 22.50
C ASP A 250 6.31 21.13 22.33
N VAL A 251 7.02 20.01 22.37
CA VAL A 251 6.45 18.65 22.25
C VAL A 251 6.46 17.90 23.58
N SER A 252 6.90 18.53 24.68
CA SER A 252 6.99 17.91 25.99
C SER A 252 5.68 17.34 26.53
N PRO A 253 4.49 17.92 26.23
CA PRO A 253 3.23 17.30 26.65
C PRO A 253 2.97 15.92 26.06
N LEU A 254 3.61 15.57 24.93
CA LEU A 254 3.42 14.30 24.23
C LEU A 254 4.32 13.17 24.74
N SER A 255 5.09 13.40 25.81
CA SER A 255 6.09 12.46 26.36
C SER A 255 5.56 11.06 26.73
N HIS A 256 4.25 10.91 26.97
CA HIS A 256 3.60 9.65 27.32
C HIS A 256 2.70 9.10 26.20
N VAL A 257 2.60 9.82 25.08
CA VAL A 257 1.80 9.39 23.94
C VAL A 257 2.54 8.24 23.25
N ARG A 258 1.85 7.12 23.02
CA ARG A 258 2.48 5.92 22.48
C ARG A 258 2.95 6.13 21.04
N ARG A 259 2.15 6.83 20.22
CA ARG A 259 2.45 7.09 18.80
C ARG A 259 2.30 8.57 18.46
N VAL A 260 3.36 9.19 17.96
CA VAL A 260 3.40 10.61 17.63
C VAL A 260 3.90 10.81 16.20
N SER A 261 3.17 11.60 15.41
CA SER A 261 3.61 12.05 14.09
C SER A 261 3.73 13.57 14.07
N LEU A 262 4.93 14.08 13.82
CA LEU A 262 5.27 15.50 13.72
C LEU A 262 5.92 15.80 12.36
N ARG A 263 5.65 14.99 11.33
CA ARG A 263 6.28 15.09 10.01
C ARG A 263 6.18 16.52 9.47
N ASN A 264 7.28 17.06 8.94
CA ASN A 264 7.37 18.41 8.38
C ASN A 264 6.89 19.52 9.34
N CYS A 265 7.14 19.40 10.64
CA CYS A 265 6.90 20.50 11.59
C CYS A 265 8.17 21.37 11.73
N PRO A 266 8.25 22.53 11.07
CA PRO A 266 9.48 23.33 11.06
C PRO A 266 9.81 23.95 12.42
N GLY A 267 8.82 24.13 13.31
CA GLY A 267 9.05 24.70 14.64
C GLY A 267 9.66 23.73 15.65
N VAL A 268 9.65 22.42 15.36
CA VAL A 268 10.16 21.38 16.26
C VAL A 268 11.67 21.25 16.12
N SER A 269 12.39 21.38 17.23
CA SER A 269 13.85 21.25 17.30
C SER A 269 14.29 20.41 18.51
N ASP A 270 13.73 20.67 19.69
CA ASP A 270 13.93 19.86 20.89
C ASP A 270 12.91 18.70 20.92
N VAL A 271 13.41 17.48 20.77
CA VAL A 271 12.61 16.24 20.79
C VAL A 271 12.96 15.37 22.00
N SER A 272 13.72 15.89 22.97
CA SER A 272 14.25 15.12 24.10
C SER A 272 13.17 14.46 24.95
N ALA A 273 12.01 15.11 25.08
CA ALA A 273 10.86 14.59 25.83
C ALA A 273 10.20 13.35 25.19
N LEU A 274 10.46 13.06 23.91
CA LEU A 274 9.83 11.97 23.16
C LEU A 274 10.61 10.65 23.22
N GLY A 275 11.64 10.55 24.06
CA GLY A 275 12.53 9.39 24.10
C GLY A 275 11.89 8.04 24.47
N ASN A 276 10.68 8.06 25.06
CA ASN A 276 9.96 6.86 25.51
C ASN A 276 8.70 6.55 24.69
N VAL A 277 8.41 7.31 23.62
CA VAL A 277 7.30 6.97 22.74
C VAL A 277 7.61 5.69 21.96
N HIS A 278 6.60 4.90 21.63
CA HIS A 278 6.81 3.64 20.91
C HIS A 278 7.07 3.90 19.42
N GLY A 279 6.23 4.72 18.78
CA GLY A 279 6.34 5.09 17.37
C GLY A 279 6.46 6.60 17.21
N LEU A 280 7.52 7.06 16.55
CA LEU A 280 7.81 8.48 16.35
C LEU A 280 8.13 8.77 14.88
N ASN A 281 7.36 9.67 14.29
CA ASN A 281 7.64 10.19 12.96
C ASN A 281 8.01 11.67 13.00
N LEU A 282 9.27 11.97 12.73
CA LEU A 282 9.84 13.32 12.64
C LEU A 282 10.27 13.65 11.21
N GLY A 283 9.82 12.88 10.21
CA GLY A 283 10.30 13.02 8.84
C GLY A 283 10.17 14.45 8.32
N GLY A 284 11.25 15.01 7.76
CA GLY A 284 11.30 16.37 7.21
C GLY A 284 11.32 17.49 8.26
N CYS A 285 11.46 17.20 9.55
CA CYS A 285 11.72 18.21 10.58
C CYS A 285 13.18 18.72 10.48
N ALA A 286 13.42 19.65 9.56
CA ALA A 286 14.77 20.13 9.24
C ALA A 286 15.51 20.79 10.43
N ASN A 287 14.79 21.28 11.45
CA ASN A 287 15.39 21.92 12.62
C ASN A 287 15.75 20.95 13.75
N VAL A 288 15.40 19.67 13.64
CA VAL A 288 15.86 18.64 14.58
C VAL A 288 17.31 18.28 14.24
N THR A 289 18.20 18.47 15.20
CA THR A 289 19.64 18.19 15.08
C THR A 289 20.14 17.21 16.12
N ILE A 290 19.56 17.22 17.33
CA ILE A 290 19.94 16.36 18.45
C ILE A 290 18.88 15.27 18.62
N VAL A 291 19.28 14.01 18.44
CA VAL A 291 18.39 12.83 18.54
C VAL A 291 18.85 11.83 19.60
N SER A 292 19.80 12.22 20.46
CA SER A 292 20.43 11.33 21.45
C SER A 292 19.45 10.74 22.47
N ALA A 293 18.34 11.43 22.75
CA ALA A 293 17.29 10.95 23.65
C ALA A 293 16.39 9.86 23.03
N LEU A 294 16.42 9.66 21.71
CA LEU A 294 15.46 8.81 20.99
C LEU A 294 15.90 7.33 20.88
N GLY A 295 16.97 6.93 21.56
CA GLY A 295 17.53 5.58 21.46
C GLY A 295 16.63 4.43 21.94
N ASN A 296 15.59 4.74 22.73
CA ASN A 296 14.62 3.75 23.24
C ASN A 296 13.33 3.67 22.40
N VAL A 297 13.17 4.53 21.39
CA VAL A 297 11.99 4.50 20.52
C VAL A 297 12.02 3.21 19.70
N HIS A 298 10.90 2.50 19.62
CA HIS A 298 10.83 1.22 18.90
C HIS A 298 10.83 1.44 17.37
N GLU A 299 9.95 2.31 16.89
CA GLU A 299 9.82 2.71 15.48
C GLU A 299 10.12 4.20 15.34
N LEU A 300 11.24 4.55 14.69
CA LEU A 300 11.68 5.93 14.54
C LEU A 300 11.88 6.27 13.06
N ASN A 301 11.15 7.28 12.59
CA ASN A 301 11.33 7.86 11.26
C ASN A 301 11.90 9.28 11.36
N LEU A 302 13.13 9.44 10.88
CA LEU A 302 13.88 10.69 10.76
C LEU A 302 14.12 11.06 9.29
N SER A 303 13.41 10.44 8.35
CA SER A 303 13.62 10.63 6.92
C SER A 303 13.55 12.11 6.52
N GLY A 304 14.57 12.63 5.83
CA GLY A 304 14.62 14.04 5.41
C GLY A 304 14.98 15.02 6.53
N CYS A 305 15.34 14.57 7.73
CA CYS A 305 15.97 15.41 8.75
C CYS A 305 17.43 15.68 8.36
N ILE A 306 17.62 16.54 7.36
CA ILE A 306 18.91 16.77 6.69
C ILE A 306 20.04 17.25 7.61
N ASN A 307 19.70 17.85 8.76
CA ASN A 307 20.65 18.40 9.73
C ASN A 307 20.98 17.45 10.89
N VAL A 308 20.40 16.24 10.92
CA VAL A 308 20.83 15.19 11.86
C VAL A 308 22.14 14.60 11.35
N THR A 309 23.17 14.64 12.19
CA THR A 309 24.52 14.15 11.87
C THR A 309 24.97 13.03 12.80
N ASP A 310 24.71 13.16 14.11
CA ASP A 310 25.03 12.16 15.13
C ASP A 310 23.83 11.23 15.36
N VAL A 311 24.00 9.97 14.98
CA VAL A 311 23.02 8.89 15.16
C VAL A 311 23.52 7.81 16.14
N SER A 312 24.58 8.09 16.90
CA SER A 312 25.27 7.12 17.76
C SER A 312 24.37 6.50 18.83
N ALA A 313 23.36 7.24 19.31
CA ALA A 313 22.42 6.76 20.31
C ALA A 313 21.32 5.83 19.76
N LEU A 314 21.17 5.73 18.43
CA LEU A 314 20.00 5.07 17.81
C LEU A 314 20.21 3.57 17.55
N GLY A 315 21.33 3.00 17.99
CA GLY A 315 21.65 1.58 17.76
C GLY A 315 20.70 0.56 18.41
N GLY A 316 19.89 1.00 19.38
CA GLY A 316 18.88 0.17 20.07
C GLY A 316 17.48 0.23 19.45
N VAL A 317 17.25 1.10 18.47
CA VAL A 317 15.95 1.25 17.79
C VAL A 317 15.66 -0.01 16.96
N HIS A 318 14.42 -0.51 17.01
CA HIS A 318 14.05 -1.71 16.24
C HIS A 318 13.92 -1.39 14.75
N THR A 319 13.09 -0.40 14.40
CA THR A 319 12.89 0.08 13.02
C THR A 319 13.33 1.54 12.92
N LEU A 320 14.39 1.80 12.15
CA LEU A 320 14.97 3.13 11.98
C LEU A 320 14.98 3.55 10.51
N LYS A 321 14.27 4.63 10.19
CA LYS A 321 14.26 5.23 8.85
C LYS A 321 15.01 6.55 8.84
N LEU A 322 16.10 6.62 8.09
CA LEU A 322 16.98 7.78 7.92
C LEU A 322 17.03 8.22 6.45
N ARG A 323 16.00 7.94 5.65
CA ARG A 323 16.03 8.20 4.21
C ARG A 323 16.38 9.66 3.91
N LYS A 324 17.28 9.90 2.96
CA LYS A 324 17.70 11.26 2.53
C LYS A 324 18.25 12.13 3.67
N CYS A 325 18.77 11.54 4.75
CA CYS A 325 19.50 12.29 5.78
C CYS A 325 20.94 12.54 5.33
N SER A 326 21.14 13.58 4.51
CA SER A 326 22.45 13.91 3.94
C SER A 326 23.52 14.28 4.99
N GLY A 327 23.12 14.68 6.20
CA GLY A 327 24.04 14.95 7.31
C GLY A 327 24.64 13.70 7.95
N VAL A 328 24.02 12.53 7.77
CA VAL A 328 24.49 11.27 8.36
C VAL A 328 25.65 10.71 7.52
N VAL A 329 26.78 10.48 8.19
CA VAL A 329 28.01 9.93 7.59
C VAL A 329 28.45 8.69 8.35
N ASP A 330 28.56 8.79 9.67
CA ASP A 330 28.93 7.68 10.55
C ASP A 330 27.67 6.89 10.95
N VAL A 331 27.64 5.61 10.58
CA VAL A 331 26.57 4.66 10.90
C VAL A 331 27.07 3.49 11.75
N SER A 332 28.27 3.60 12.32
CA SER A 332 28.95 2.52 13.05
C SER A 332 28.17 2.01 14.28
N ALA A 333 27.33 2.84 14.86
CA ALA A 333 26.48 2.47 16.00
C ALA A 333 25.19 1.72 15.62
N LEU A 334 24.81 1.69 14.34
CA LEU A 334 23.49 1.21 13.91
C LEU A 334 23.42 -0.31 13.65
N GLY A 335 24.49 -1.06 13.95
CA GLY A 335 24.56 -2.50 13.71
C GLY A 335 23.59 -3.36 14.54
N GLY A 336 22.91 -2.79 15.54
CA GLY A 336 21.89 -3.46 16.37
C GLY A 336 20.45 -3.33 15.86
N VAL A 337 20.21 -2.43 14.90
CA VAL A 337 18.88 -2.16 14.33
C VAL A 337 18.37 -3.38 13.55
N GLN A 338 17.06 -3.66 13.64
CA GLN A 338 16.46 -4.82 12.96
C GLN A 338 15.97 -4.50 11.54
N ASP A 339 15.36 -3.31 11.36
CA ASP A 339 14.95 -2.78 10.05
C ASP A 339 15.54 -1.38 9.89
N LEU A 340 16.62 -1.27 9.09
CA LEU A 340 17.35 -0.03 8.88
C LEU A 340 17.21 0.44 7.44
N ASP A 341 16.77 1.69 7.30
CA ASP A 341 16.64 2.33 6.00
C ASP A 341 17.49 3.60 5.89
N LEU A 342 18.56 3.50 5.12
CA LEU A 342 19.50 4.57 4.81
C LEU A 342 19.31 5.07 3.37
N THR A 343 18.18 4.80 2.72
CA THR A 343 17.97 5.12 1.30
C THR A 343 18.24 6.60 1.02
N GLY A 344 19.20 6.90 0.14
CA GLY A 344 19.56 8.26 -0.23
C GLY A 344 20.39 9.01 0.83
N CYS A 345 20.95 8.33 1.84
CA CYS A 345 22.03 8.85 2.68
C CYS A 345 23.32 8.92 1.87
N ILE A 346 23.39 9.88 0.95
CA ILE A 346 24.42 9.95 -0.08
C ILE A 346 25.84 10.05 0.46
N ASN A 347 26.05 10.49 1.70
CA ASN A 347 27.39 10.68 2.29
C ASN A 347 27.87 9.48 3.12
N VAL A 348 27.04 8.43 3.28
CA VAL A 348 27.45 7.18 3.92
C VAL A 348 28.35 6.40 2.96
N THR A 349 29.53 6.00 3.44
CA THR A 349 30.54 5.26 2.67
C THR A 349 30.94 3.96 3.35
N ASP A 350 31.11 3.98 4.68
CA ASP A 350 31.45 2.81 5.49
C ASP A 350 30.18 2.18 6.07
N VAL A 351 29.92 0.93 5.69
CA VAL A 351 28.79 0.12 6.16
C VAL A 351 29.25 -1.12 6.93
N SER A 352 30.52 -1.17 7.35
CA SER A 352 31.14 -2.34 7.98
C SER A 352 30.45 -2.80 9.27
N ALA A 353 29.82 -1.88 9.99
CA ALA A 353 29.07 -2.19 11.21
C ALA A 353 27.66 -2.78 10.95
N LEU A 354 27.13 -2.66 9.73
CA LEU A 354 25.73 -2.99 9.42
C LEU A 354 25.51 -4.47 9.08
N GLY A 355 26.55 -5.30 9.12
CA GLY A 355 26.50 -6.71 8.71
C GLY A 355 25.56 -7.62 9.53
N ARG A 356 25.01 -7.12 10.64
CA ARG A 356 24.05 -7.84 11.51
C ARG A 356 22.62 -7.34 11.39
N VAL A 357 22.37 -6.31 10.59
CA VAL A 357 21.03 -5.76 10.36
C VAL A 357 20.28 -6.69 9.40
N PRO A 358 19.22 -7.40 9.83
CA PRO A 358 18.54 -8.36 8.97
C PRO A 358 17.90 -7.72 7.73
N LYS A 359 17.30 -6.54 7.88
CA LYS A 359 16.67 -5.80 6.78
C LYS A 359 17.34 -4.46 6.59
N LEU A 360 18.07 -4.32 5.48
CA LEU A 360 18.95 -3.19 5.22
C LEU A 360 18.68 -2.57 3.84
N GLN A 361 18.25 -1.31 3.84
CA GLN A 361 18.04 -0.53 2.62
C GLN A 361 19.14 0.52 2.47
N LEU A 362 19.98 0.34 1.46
CA LEU A 362 21.10 1.24 1.09
C LEU A 362 20.90 1.86 -0.29
N ALA A 363 19.70 1.78 -0.86
CA ALA A 363 19.42 2.32 -2.18
C ALA A 363 19.87 3.79 -2.29
N LEU A 364 20.48 4.18 -3.41
CA LEU A 364 21.02 5.53 -3.63
C LEU A 364 22.17 5.96 -2.68
N CYS A 365 22.73 5.08 -1.85
CA CYS A 365 23.99 5.33 -1.13
C CYS A 365 25.19 5.19 -2.10
N ARG A 366 25.29 6.13 -3.04
CA ARG A 366 26.13 6.00 -4.24
C ARG A 366 27.61 5.80 -3.97
N TYR A 367 28.14 6.24 -2.82
CA TYR A 367 29.56 6.10 -2.50
C TYR A 367 29.91 4.86 -1.67
N VAL A 368 28.93 4.00 -1.36
CA VAL A 368 29.21 2.68 -0.78
C VAL A 368 29.83 1.79 -1.85
N SER A 369 31.03 1.29 -1.57
CA SER A 369 31.76 0.37 -2.46
C SER A 369 32.14 -0.94 -1.78
N ASP A 370 32.54 -0.88 -0.50
CA ASP A 370 32.89 -2.06 0.29
C ASP A 370 31.64 -2.59 1.01
N ILE A 371 31.19 -3.77 0.59
CA ILE A 371 30.05 -4.49 1.17
C ILE A 371 30.47 -5.79 1.89
N SER A 372 31.77 -5.97 2.16
CA SER A 372 32.35 -7.21 2.73
C SER A 372 31.72 -7.66 4.05
N ALA A 373 31.23 -6.71 4.85
CA ALA A 373 30.56 -6.99 6.12
C ALA A 373 29.11 -7.47 5.95
N LEU A 374 28.46 -7.20 4.82
CA LEU A 374 27.02 -7.43 4.65
C LEU A 374 26.65 -8.89 4.35
N GLY A 375 27.63 -9.76 4.11
CA GLY A 375 27.40 -11.14 3.67
C GLY A 375 27.02 -12.17 4.75
N ASP A 376 26.93 -11.80 6.04
CA ASP A 376 26.72 -12.76 7.13
C ASP A 376 25.29 -12.71 7.75
N GLY A 377 24.85 -11.54 8.23
CA GLY A 377 23.58 -11.41 8.98
C GLY A 377 22.43 -10.76 8.22
N VAL A 378 22.68 -10.18 7.05
CA VAL A 378 21.66 -9.48 6.26
C VAL A 378 20.81 -10.50 5.49
N GLN A 379 19.49 -10.42 5.64
CA GLN A 379 18.50 -11.29 5.02
C GLN A 379 17.81 -10.61 3.83
N GLU A 380 17.53 -9.31 3.96
CA GLU A 380 16.95 -8.47 2.92
C GLU A 380 17.87 -7.27 2.68
N LEU A 381 18.43 -7.17 1.46
CA LEU A 381 19.38 -6.11 1.10
C LEU A 381 18.93 -5.39 -0.17
N SER A 382 18.85 -4.06 -0.10
CA SER A 382 18.72 -3.22 -1.30
C SER A 382 19.96 -2.35 -1.48
N LEU A 383 20.62 -2.54 -2.61
CA LEU A 383 21.75 -1.74 -3.09
C LEU A 383 21.39 -1.00 -4.38
N ARG A 384 20.10 -0.78 -4.66
CA ARG A 384 19.63 -0.12 -5.88
C ARG A 384 20.38 1.19 -6.15
N GLN A 385 20.91 1.35 -7.35
CA GLN A 385 21.71 2.51 -7.77
C GLN A 385 22.96 2.78 -6.90
N CYS A 386 23.56 1.74 -6.32
CA CYS A 386 24.89 1.80 -5.71
C CYS A 386 25.96 1.44 -6.74
N ASP A 387 26.25 2.38 -7.64
CA ASP A 387 27.09 2.13 -8.82
C ASP A 387 28.56 1.84 -8.53
N PHE A 388 29.04 2.10 -7.32
CA PHE A 388 30.41 1.81 -6.88
C PHE A 388 30.56 0.41 -6.28
N VAL A 389 29.48 -0.35 -6.11
CA VAL A 389 29.53 -1.76 -5.75
C VAL A 389 29.86 -2.57 -7.01
N THR A 390 31.11 -3.01 -7.10
CA THR A 390 31.64 -3.73 -8.27
C THR A 390 31.98 -5.19 -7.98
N ASP A 391 32.20 -5.55 -6.71
CA ASP A 391 32.56 -6.89 -6.24
C ASP A 391 31.40 -7.47 -5.43
N LEU A 392 30.82 -8.58 -5.91
CA LEU A 392 29.71 -9.27 -5.22
C LEU A 392 30.19 -10.51 -4.44
N SER A 393 31.48 -10.86 -4.48
CA SER A 393 32.05 -12.02 -3.79
C SER A 393 31.87 -11.98 -2.27
N ALA A 394 31.75 -10.78 -1.71
CA ALA A 394 31.40 -10.52 -0.31
C ALA A 394 30.08 -11.18 0.14
N LEU A 395 29.11 -11.34 -0.77
CA LEU A 395 27.78 -11.87 -0.47
C LEU A 395 27.73 -13.41 -0.47
N THR A 396 28.78 -14.09 -0.95
CA THR A 396 28.85 -15.56 -1.09
C THR A 396 29.35 -16.30 0.15
N LYS A 397 29.24 -15.73 1.35
CA LYS A 397 29.73 -16.41 2.55
C LYS A 397 28.90 -17.66 2.83
N LYS A 398 29.54 -18.73 3.30
CA LYS A 398 28.85 -19.98 3.69
C LYS A 398 27.81 -19.75 4.80
N SER A 399 28.03 -18.71 5.61
CA SER A 399 27.14 -18.20 6.66
C SER A 399 26.03 -17.29 6.16
N SER A 400 25.99 -16.97 4.85
CA SER A 400 25.03 -16.01 4.31
C SER A 400 23.60 -16.44 4.58
N SER A 401 22.84 -15.50 5.14
CA SER A 401 21.41 -15.61 5.41
C SER A 401 20.56 -14.82 4.42
N LEU A 402 21.19 -14.28 3.37
CA LEU A 402 20.56 -13.43 2.37
C LEU A 402 19.51 -14.23 1.58
N ARG A 403 18.29 -13.70 1.53
CA ARG A 403 17.14 -14.27 0.81
C ARG A 403 16.66 -13.34 -0.29
N ASP A 404 16.64 -12.04 0.00
CA ASP A 404 16.13 -11.02 -0.91
C ASP A 404 17.22 -9.99 -1.21
N LEU A 405 17.50 -9.81 -2.51
CA LEU A 405 18.51 -8.89 -2.98
C LEU A 405 17.96 -8.02 -4.12
N ASP A 406 18.01 -6.70 -3.94
CA ASP A 406 17.72 -5.71 -4.97
C ASP A 406 18.98 -4.96 -5.39
N LEU A 407 19.42 -5.23 -6.62
CA LEU A 407 20.55 -4.58 -7.30
C LEU A 407 20.08 -3.72 -8.47
N SER A 408 18.80 -3.32 -8.49
CA SER A 408 18.20 -2.60 -9.61
C SER A 408 19.00 -1.34 -9.97
N SER A 409 19.12 -1.10 -11.27
CA SER A 409 19.75 0.10 -11.84
C SER A 409 21.21 0.31 -11.39
N CYS A 410 21.88 -0.71 -10.86
CA CYS A 410 23.31 -0.67 -10.60
C CYS A 410 24.07 -0.89 -11.90
N THR A 411 25.08 -0.06 -12.15
CA THR A 411 25.95 -0.18 -13.34
C THR A 411 27.37 -0.65 -13.05
N GLY A 412 27.71 -0.87 -11.78
CA GLY A 412 29.08 -1.11 -11.31
C GLY A 412 29.66 -2.49 -11.57
N PHE A 413 28.83 -3.53 -11.72
CA PHE A 413 29.29 -4.92 -11.81
C PHE A 413 28.95 -5.58 -13.17
N PRO A 414 29.88 -6.33 -13.78
CA PRO A 414 29.61 -7.11 -14.99
C PRO A 414 28.85 -8.42 -14.71
N SER A 415 28.34 -9.09 -15.75
CA SER A 415 27.64 -10.39 -15.65
C SER A 415 28.42 -11.45 -14.87
N SER A 416 29.76 -11.42 -14.92
CA SER A 416 30.63 -12.39 -14.26
C SER A 416 30.47 -12.42 -12.74
N GLU A 417 30.07 -11.31 -12.12
CA GLU A 417 29.91 -11.19 -10.66
C GLU A 417 28.71 -11.98 -10.14
N LEU A 418 27.73 -12.28 -10.99
CA LEU A 418 26.52 -12.99 -10.59
C LEU A 418 26.81 -14.43 -10.09
N ARG A 419 27.96 -15.01 -10.46
CA ARG A 419 28.43 -16.32 -9.95
C ARG A 419 28.63 -16.35 -8.43
N HIS A 420 28.76 -15.17 -7.82
CA HIS A 420 28.99 -14.98 -6.40
C HIS A 420 27.70 -14.84 -5.60
N LEU A 421 26.53 -14.79 -6.24
CA LEU A 421 25.30 -14.69 -5.47
C LEU A 421 24.95 -16.05 -4.83
N PRO A 422 24.59 -16.07 -3.53
CA PRO A 422 24.07 -17.27 -2.89
C PRO A 422 22.71 -17.67 -3.49
N PRO A 423 22.14 -18.83 -3.12
CA PRO A 423 20.73 -19.11 -3.39
C PRO A 423 19.84 -18.01 -2.80
N LEU A 424 18.89 -17.51 -3.59
CA LEU A 424 17.98 -16.41 -3.19
C LEU A 424 16.52 -16.81 -3.38
N ASP A 425 15.66 -16.30 -2.49
CA ASP A 425 14.21 -16.35 -2.69
C ASP A 425 13.82 -15.29 -3.72
N ARG A 426 14.38 -14.07 -3.64
CA ARG A 426 14.11 -12.99 -4.60
C ARG A 426 15.38 -12.26 -5.03
N LEU A 427 15.53 -12.09 -6.34
CA LEU A 427 16.59 -11.28 -6.94
C LEU A 427 16.01 -10.29 -7.94
N VAL A 428 16.31 -9.01 -7.75
CA VAL A 428 15.93 -7.94 -8.67
C VAL A 428 17.19 -7.30 -9.26
N LEU A 429 17.30 -7.37 -10.58
CA LEU A 429 18.37 -6.79 -11.39
C LEU A 429 17.78 -5.81 -12.43
N SER A 430 16.59 -5.26 -12.18
CA SER A 430 15.90 -4.43 -13.16
C SER A 430 16.76 -3.22 -13.55
N ARG A 431 16.83 -2.90 -14.86
CA ARG A 431 17.60 -1.78 -15.43
C ARG A 431 19.12 -1.89 -15.25
N CYS A 432 19.67 -3.08 -14.96
CA CYS A 432 21.11 -3.34 -15.00
C CYS A 432 21.61 -3.46 -16.45
N SER A 433 21.81 -2.31 -17.09
CA SER A 433 22.08 -2.19 -18.54
C SER A 433 23.41 -2.81 -19.01
N GLN A 434 24.34 -3.07 -18.11
CA GLN A 434 25.64 -3.69 -18.36
C GLN A 434 25.57 -5.21 -18.49
N LEU A 435 24.49 -5.84 -18.01
CA LEU A 435 24.33 -7.29 -18.07
C LEU A 435 24.04 -7.74 -19.51
N THR A 436 24.84 -8.70 -19.97
CA THR A 436 24.70 -9.35 -21.28
C THR A 436 24.10 -10.75 -21.17
N ASP A 437 24.29 -11.39 -20.03
CA ASP A 437 23.81 -12.73 -19.70
C ASP A 437 23.72 -12.86 -18.17
N LEU A 438 23.13 -13.96 -17.70
CA LEU A 438 23.03 -14.28 -16.26
C LEU A 438 23.86 -15.51 -15.87
N GLN A 439 24.95 -15.78 -16.59
CA GLN A 439 25.76 -16.98 -16.37
C GLN A 439 26.34 -16.97 -14.95
N GLY A 440 26.13 -18.07 -14.22
CA GLY A 440 26.61 -18.23 -12.84
C GLY A 440 25.52 -18.13 -11.79
N LEU A 441 24.35 -17.53 -12.09
CA LEU A 441 23.20 -17.61 -11.19
C LEU A 441 22.74 -19.07 -11.07
N SER A 442 22.56 -19.55 -9.85
CA SER A 442 22.26 -20.96 -9.56
C SER A 442 20.79 -21.18 -9.19
N ARG A 443 20.39 -20.80 -7.99
CA ARG A 443 19.03 -20.95 -7.47
C ARG A 443 18.45 -19.60 -7.13
N VAL A 444 17.40 -19.21 -7.85
CA VAL A 444 16.63 -17.99 -7.60
C VAL A 444 15.16 -18.34 -7.79
N ARG A 445 14.34 -18.19 -6.75
CA ARG A 445 12.92 -18.53 -6.83
C ARG A 445 12.13 -17.47 -7.61
N GLU A 446 12.37 -16.20 -7.34
CA GLU A 446 11.76 -15.06 -8.02
C GLU A 446 12.83 -14.15 -8.62
N LEU A 447 12.82 -14.01 -9.94
CA LEU A 447 13.84 -13.25 -10.68
C LEU A 447 13.20 -12.13 -11.50
N ASP A 448 13.62 -10.90 -11.27
CA ASP A 448 13.26 -9.75 -12.10
C ASP A 448 14.49 -9.14 -12.75
N VAL A 449 14.57 -9.21 -14.08
CA VAL A 449 15.62 -8.59 -14.91
C VAL A 449 15.03 -7.58 -15.89
N SER A 450 13.88 -7.00 -15.56
CA SER A 450 13.16 -6.07 -16.43
C SER A 450 14.03 -4.90 -16.88
N PHE A 451 13.89 -4.48 -18.13
CA PHE A 451 14.61 -3.38 -18.76
C PHE A 451 16.14 -3.56 -18.84
N CYS A 452 16.66 -4.78 -18.72
CA CYS A 452 18.05 -5.09 -19.03
C CYS A 452 18.26 -5.13 -20.56
N LYS A 453 18.36 -3.95 -21.18
CA LYS A 453 18.35 -3.78 -22.65
C LYS A 453 19.48 -4.50 -23.42
N ASN A 454 20.56 -4.88 -22.74
CA ASN A 454 21.68 -5.60 -23.35
C ASN A 454 21.67 -7.12 -23.07
N LEU A 455 20.73 -7.61 -22.28
CA LEU A 455 20.62 -9.01 -21.91
C LEU A 455 20.21 -9.84 -23.14
N ARG A 456 20.98 -10.89 -23.44
CA ARG A 456 20.78 -11.79 -24.58
C ARG A 456 20.39 -13.20 -24.17
N SER A 457 20.88 -13.67 -23.03
CA SER A 457 20.65 -15.02 -22.52
C SER A 457 20.39 -15.01 -21.01
N LEU A 458 19.56 -15.93 -20.52
CA LEU A 458 19.41 -16.20 -19.09
C LEU A 458 20.52 -17.11 -18.52
N GLY A 459 21.55 -17.41 -19.32
CA GLY A 459 22.65 -18.30 -18.94
C GLY A 459 22.24 -19.77 -18.97
N SER A 460 23.03 -20.63 -18.33
CA SER A 460 22.84 -22.09 -18.38
C SER A 460 22.69 -22.77 -17.01
N THR A 461 22.81 -22.03 -15.91
CA THR A 461 22.93 -22.58 -14.56
C THR A 461 21.68 -22.46 -13.70
N LEU A 462 20.76 -21.53 -14.04
CA LEU A 462 19.53 -21.27 -13.29
C LEU A 462 18.66 -22.52 -13.11
N ARG A 463 18.12 -22.69 -11.90
CA ARG A 463 17.19 -23.77 -11.51
C ARG A 463 16.23 -23.29 -10.43
N GLU A 464 15.13 -24.03 -10.25
CA GLU A 464 14.13 -23.83 -9.19
C GLU A 464 13.42 -22.46 -9.26
N VAL A 465 13.33 -21.91 -10.48
CA VAL A 465 12.63 -20.63 -10.75
C VAL A 465 11.12 -20.86 -10.72
N HIS A 466 10.42 -20.08 -9.90
CA HIS A 466 8.96 -20.09 -9.78
C HIS A 466 8.32 -18.88 -10.47
N ALA A 467 8.97 -17.72 -10.40
CA ALA A 467 8.54 -16.52 -11.09
C ALA A 467 9.72 -15.85 -11.81
N ILE A 468 9.51 -15.46 -13.06
CA ILE A 468 10.48 -14.68 -13.83
C ILE A 468 9.82 -13.50 -14.55
N VAL A 469 10.44 -12.34 -14.45
CA VAL A 469 10.03 -11.11 -15.13
C VAL A 469 11.21 -10.56 -15.93
N THR A 470 11.06 -10.51 -17.25
CA THR A 470 12.06 -9.99 -18.19
C THR A 470 11.48 -8.86 -19.04
N TYR A 471 10.58 -8.05 -18.47
CA TYR A 471 9.83 -7.03 -19.21
C TYR A 471 10.77 -6.09 -19.97
N ARG A 472 10.55 -5.89 -21.27
CA ARG A 472 11.34 -5.01 -22.16
C ARG A 472 12.84 -5.37 -22.22
N CYS A 473 13.19 -6.65 -22.14
CA CYS A 473 14.52 -7.14 -22.52
C CYS A 473 14.58 -7.41 -24.03
N GLU A 474 14.68 -6.34 -24.83
CA GLU A 474 14.54 -6.37 -26.30
C GLU A 474 15.59 -7.22 -27.05
N LYS A 475 16.74 -7.50 -26.43
CA LYS A 475 17.81 -8.34 -27.00
C LYS A 475 17.78 -9.79 -26.51
N LEU A 476 16.87 -10.14 -25.59
CA LEU A 476 16.79 -11.47 -25.01
C LEU A 476 16.28 -12.44 -26.07
N GLU A 477 17.07 -13.47 -26.36
CA GLU A 477 16.78 -14.49 -27.37
C GLU A 477 16.92 -15.91 -26.82
N ASP A 478 17.78 -16.12 -25.82
CA ASP A 478 18.00 -17.44 -25.20
C ASP A 478 17.40 -17.52 -23.79
N ILE A 479 16.35 -18.33 -23.67
CA ILE A 479 15.67 -18.66 -22.41
C ILE A 479 15.69 -20.17 -22.12
N GLN A 480 16.51 -20.96 -22.82
CA GLN A 480 16.49 -22.43 -22.77
C GLN A 480 16.64 -22.98 -21.34
N VAL A 481 17.40 -22.28 -20.50
CA VAL A 481 17.63 -22.66 -19.10
C VAL A 481 16.34 -22.81 -18.28
N LEU A 482 15.24 -22.15 -18.68
CA LEU A 482 13.95 -22.25 -18.00
C LEU A 482 13.34 -23.66 -18.07
N GLU A 483 13.74 -24.49 -19.03
CA GLU A 483 13.35 -25.90 -19.11
C GLU A 483 13.66 -26.65 -17.80
N LYS A 484 14.75 -26.27 -17.13
CA LYS A 484 15.16 -26.86 -15.83
C LYS A 484 14.17 -26.57 -14.70
N SER A 485 13.30 -25.58 -14.87
CA SER A 485 12.28 -25.17 -13.90
C SER A 485 10.86 -25.30 -14.46
N ALA A 486 10.67 -25.92 -15.63
CA ALA A 486 9.39 -25.95 -16.35
C ALA A 486 8.20 -26.43 -15.48
N LYS A 487 8.42 -27.37 -14.55
CA LYS A 487 7.37 -27.89 -13.66
C LYS A 487 7.02 -27.00 -12.46
N GLN A 488 7.81 -25.97 -12.20
CA GLN A 488 7.69 -25.10 -11.02
C GLN A 488 7.36 -23.65 -11.40
N LEU A 489 7.55 -23.27 -12.68
CA LEU A 489 7.18 -21.96 -13.19
C LEU A 489 5.67 -21.73 -13.00
N ALA A 490 5.33 -20.83 -12.10
CA ALA A 490 3.96 -20.37 -11.91
C ALA A 490 3.69 -19.13 -12.76
N LYS A 491 4.64 -18.19 -12.77
CA LYS A 491 4.51 -16.88 -13.41
C LYS A 491 5.68 -16.55 -14.32
N VAL A 492 5.38 -16.21 -15.57
CA VAL A 492 6.38 -15.85 -16.59
C VAL A 492 5.94 -14.56 -17.27
N ASN A 493 6.77 -13.53 -17.22
CA ASN A 493 6.55 -12.30 -17.99
C ASN A 493 7.75 -12.05 -18.91
N LEU A 494 7.57 -12.29 -20.19
CA LEU A 494 8.53 -11.98 -21.27
C LEU A 494 8.05 -10.80 -22.13
N SER A 495 7.10 -9.99 -21.64
CA SER A 495 6.52 -8.93 -22.45
C SER A 495 7.58 -7.95 -22.95
N GLY A 496 7.52 -7.62 -24.24
CA GLY A 496 8.48 -6.75 -24.91
C GLY A 496 9.84 -7.40 -25.20
N CYS A 497 9.98 -8.72 -25.02
CA CYS A 497 11.11 -9.49 -25.54
C CYS A 497 10.85 -9.86 -27.01
N SER A 498 11.07 -8.89 -27.90
CA SER A 498 10.68 -8.98 -29.31
C SER A 498 11.40 -10.04 -30.14
N ARG A 499 12.48 -10.63 -29.63
CA ARG A 499 13.27 -11.68 -30.30
C ARG A 499 12.87 -13.11 -29.90
N ILE A 500 12.04 -13.28 -28.87
CA ILE A 500 11.62 -14.60 -28.41
C ILE A 500 10.63 -15.19 -29.41
N SER A 501 11.02 -16.33 -30.00
CA SER A 501 10.18 -17.12 -30.91
C SER A 501 9.89 -18.52 -30.37
N ASP A 502 10.84 -19.14 -29.66
CA ASP A 502 10.66 -20.46 -29.05
C ASP A 502 10.32 -20.31 -27.56
N ILE A 503 9.13 -20.78 -27.19
CA ILE A 503 8.59 -20.76 -25.83
C ILE A 503 8.37 -22.17 -25.26
N SER A 504 8.92 -23.22 -25.91
CA SER A 504 8.81 -24.61 -25.44
C SER A 504 9.32 -24.80 -24.00
N PHE A 505 10.30 -23.99 -23.61
CA PHE A 505 10.96 -24.00 -22.30
C PHE A 505 10.07 -23.49 -21.15
N ILE A 506 8.96 -22.81 -21.45
CA ILE A 506 7.99 -22.32 -20.46
C ILE A 506 6.65 -23.06 -20.53
N SER A 507 6.61 -24.23 -21.16
CA SER A 507 5.41 -25.04 -21.40
C SER A 507 4.65 -25.49 -20.14
N GLY A 508 5.20 -25.35 -18.94
CA GLY A 508 4.51 -25.64 -17.67
C GLY A 508 3.93 -24.42 -16.95
N ALA A 509 4.11 -23.21 -17.48
CA ALA A 509 3.71 -21.96 -16.81
C ALA A 509 2.20 -21.71 -16.84
N GLN A 510 1.66 -21.14 -15.74
CA GLN A 510 0.21 -20.92 -15.58
C GLN A 510 -0.23 -19.48 -15.87
N ASP A 511 0.52 -18.49 -15.38
CA ASP A 511 0.31 -17.06 -15.63
C ASP A 511 1.44 -16.56 -16.54
N VAL A 512 1.12 -16.31 -17.81
CA VAL A 512 2.10 -16.01 -18.85
C VAL A 512 1.76 -14.70 -19.55
N ASP A 513 2.72 -13.77 -19.54
CA ASP A 513 2.66 -12.50 -20.25
C ASP A 513 3.73 -12.43 -21.35
N LEU A 514 3.29 -12.53 -22.60
CA LEU A 514 4.08 -12.48 -23.82
C LEU A 514 3.71 -11.28 -24.70
N ARG A 515 3.10 -10.23 -24.11
CA ARG A 515 2.68 -9.06 -24.89
C ARG A 515 3.86 -8.43 -25.62
N PHE A 516 3.67 -8.09 -26.89
CA PHE A 516 4.71 -7.50 -27.75
C PHE A 516 5.94 -8.42 -27.97
N CYS A 517 5.75 -9.74 -27.96
CA CYS A 517 6.74 -10.71 -28.46
C CYS A 517 6.60 -10.86 -29.99
N ASP A 518 7.14 -9.90 -30.74
CA ASP A 518 6.94 -9.78 -32.20
C ASP A 518 7.47 -10.96 -33.03
N ALA A 519 8.42 -11.74 -32.51
CA ALA A 519 8.94 -12.93 -33.18
C ALA A 519 8.11 -14.20 -32.95
N LEU A 520 7.10 -14.16 -32.06
CA LEU A 520 6.31 -15.32 -31.66
C LEU A 520 5.30 -15.72 -32.76
N GLU A 521 5.41 -16.97 -33.21
CA GLU A 521 4.53 -17.56 -34.23
C GLU A 521 3.76 -18.77 -33.69
N ASP A 522 4.37 -19.58 -32.81
CA ASP A 522 3.80 -20.80 -32.25
C ASP A 522 3.47 -20.64 -30.75
N VAL A 523 2.21 -20.89 -30.38
CA VAL A 523 1.70 -20.88 -29.01
C VAL A 523 1.30 -22.27 -28.50
N GLY A 524 1.47 -23.31 -29.33
CA GLY A 524 1.19 -24.71 -29.01
C GLY A 524 1.82 -25.20 -27.71
N PRO A 525 3.06 -24.81 -27.35
CA PRO A 525 3.68 -25.24 -26.10
C PRO A 525 2.91 -24.86 -24.82
N LEU A 526 2.05 -23.84 -24.85
CA LEU A 526 1.29 -23.37 -23.69
C LEU A 526 -0.13 -23.96 -23.59
N ALA A 527 -0.53 -24.77 -24.58
CA ALA A 527 -1.91 -25.26 -24.74
C ALA A 527 -2.48 -26.03 -23.53
N GLN A 528 -1.62 -26.66 -22.72
CA GLN A 528 -2.06 -27.54 -21.63
C GLN A 528 -1.94 -26.93 -20.23
N SER A 529 -1.13 -25.89 -20.05
CA SER A 529 -0.71 -25.39 -18.74
C SER A 529 -1.20 -23.97 -18.46
N ALA A 530 -1.24 -23.12 -19.50
CA ALA A 530 -1.57 -21.71 -19.34
C ALA A 530 -3.03 -21.53 -18.94
N ARG A 531 -3.24 -20.84 -17.82
CA ARG A 531 -4.56 -20.46 -17.32
C ARG A 531 -4.87 -19.00 -17.65
N ILE A 532 -3.87 -18.13 -17.48
CA ILE A 532 -3.93 -16.71 -17.80
C ILE A 532 -2.82 -16.46 -18.82
N LEU A 533 -3.19 -15.97 -20.01
CA LEU A 533 -2.26 -15.75 -21.12
C LEU A 533 -2.50 -14.40 -21.77
N LYS A 534 -1.46 -13.56 -21.76
CA LYS A 534 -1.49 -12.24 -22.40
C LYS A 534 -0.55 -12.24 -23.61
N LEU A 535 -1.14 -12.09 -24.79
CA LEU A 535 -0.47 -12.13 -26.10
C LEU A 535 -0.68 -10.84 -26.90
N ALA A 536 -1.19 -9.80 -26.26
CA ALA A 536 -1.50 -8.56 -26.95
C ALA A 536 -0.28 -8.00 -27.71
N GLY A 537 -0.47 -7.61 -28.96
CA GLY A 537 0.59 -7.08 -29.82
C GLY A 537 1.56 -8.11 -30.38
N CYS A 538 1.28 -9.42 -30.30
CA CYS A 538 2.07 -10.44 -30.99
C CYS A 538 1.81 -10.40 -32.51
N SER A 539 2.60 -9.58 -33.22
CA SER A 539 2.32 -9.18 -34.60
C SER A 539 2.40 -10.29 -35.66
N LYS A 540 3.07 -11.41 -35.35
CA LYS A 540 3.21 -12.57 -36.25
C LYS A 540 2.30 -13.75 -35.93
N LEU A 541 1.59 -13.72 -34.81
CA LEU A 541 0.72 -14.81 -34.38
C LEU A 541 -0.47 -14.95 -35.33
N VAL A 542 -0.70 -16.17 -35.82
CA VAL A 542 -1.80 -16.50 -36.76
C VAL A 542 -2.72 -17.55 -36.16
N ASP A 543 -2.18 -18.72 -35.81
CA ASP A 543 -2.96 -19.83 -35.26
C ASP A 543 -3.04 -19.73 -33.73
N VAL A 544 -4.26 -19.59 -33.22
CA VAL A 544 -4.58 -19.58 -31.78
C VAL A 544 -5.43 -20.78 -31.36
N SER A 545 -5.70 -21.71 -32.27
CA SER A 545 -6.48 -22.92 -31.97
C SER A 545 -5.93 -23.77 -30.81
N PRO A 546 -4.60 -23.83 -30.54
CA PRO A 546 -4.10 -24.56 -29.37
C PRO A 546 -4.55 -23.98 -28.03
N LEU A 547 -5.02 -22.73 -27.98
CA LEU A 547 -5.33 -22.00 -26.75
C LEU A 547 -6.77 -22.21 -26.25
N ALA A 548 -7.50 -23.18 -26.81
CA ALA A 548 -8.90 -23.47 -26.49
C ALA A 548 -9.20 -23.74 -25.00
N ARG A 549 -8.19 -24.06 -24.19
CA ARG A 549 -8.33 -24.40 -22.76
C ARG A 549 -7.94 -23.27 -21.81
N VAL A 550 -7.43 -22.16 -22.34
CA VAL A 550 -7.03 -21.01 -21.53
C VAL A 550 -8.27 -20.38 -20.89
N ARG A 551 -8.20 -20.00 -19.62
CA ARG A 551 -9.33 -19.35 -18.92
C ARG A 551 -9.42 -17.87 -19.27
N GLU A 552 -8.30 -17.16 -19.20
CA GLU A 552 -8.22 -15.73 -19.48
C GLU A 552 -7.18 -15.48 -20.58
N LEU A 553 -7.62 -14.91 -21.70
CA LEU A 553 -6.80 -14.74 -22.90
C LEU A 553 -6.93 -13.31 -23.45
N ASP A 554 -5.79 -12.62 -23.57
CA ASP A 554 -5.72 -11.32 -24.21
C ASP A 554 -4.97 -11.42 -25.55
N LEU A 555 -5.72 -11.29 -26.66
CA LEU A 555 -5.21 -11.28 -28.04
C LEU A 555 -5.30 -9.89 -28.68
N SER A 556 -5.46 -8.83 -27.87
CA SER A 556 -5.62 -7.47 -28.41
C SER A 556 -4.46 -7.06 -29.32
N TYR A 557 -4.71 -6.27 -30.36
CA TYR A 557 -3.67 -5.79 -31.29
C TYR A 557 -2.90 -6.90 -32.01
N CYS A 558 -3.51 -8.06 -32.24
CA CYS A 558 -2.94 -9.14 -33.06
C CYS A 558 -3.52 -9.08 -34.48
N PRO A 559 -2.82 -8.49 -35.46
CA PRO A 559 -3.41 -8.14 -36.76
C PRO A 559 -3.57 -9.32 -37.73
N ARG A 560 -2.95 -10.47 -37.45
CA ARG A 560 -2.94 -11.62 -38.37
C ARG A 560 -3.84 -12.78 -37.94
N ILE A 561 -4.48 -12.68 -36.78
CA ILE A 561 -5.44 -13.68 -36.32
C ILE A 561 -6.73 -13.49 -37.12
N GLU A 562 -7.17 -14.56 -37.78
CA GLU A 562 -8.40 -14.59 -38.58
C GLU A 562 -9.46 -15.49 -37.96
N ASP A 563 -9.06 -16.68 -37.49
CA ASP A 563 -9.93 -17.69 -36.91
C ASP A 563 -9.79 -17.75 -35.37
N VAL A 564 -10.92 -17.58 -34.68
CA VAL A 564 -11.04 -17.68 -33.22
C VAL A 564 -12.06 -18.73 -32.79
N SER A 565 -12.56 -19.56 -33.72
CA SER A 565 -13.65 -20.51 -33.48
C SER A 565 -13.32 -21.56 -32.40
N ALA A 566 -12.05 -21.93 -32.28
CA ALA A 566 -11.56 -22.84 -31.25
C ALA A 566 -11.62 -22.28 -29.82
N LEU A 567 -11.82 -20.96 -29.65
CA LEU A 567 -11.75 -20.27 -28.35
C LEU A 567 -13.10 -20.20 -27.61
N GLN A 568 -14.13 -20.93 -28.06
CA GLN A 568 -15.48 -20.97 -27.48
C GLN A 568 -15.54 -21.28 -25.96
N ALA A 569 -14.51 -21.93 -25.40
CA ALA A 569 -14.45 -22.31 -23.99
C ALA A 569 -13.65 -21.33 -23.11
N VAL A 570 -13.08 -20.27 -23.69
CA VAL A 570 -12.34 -19.24 -22.96
C VAL A 570 -13.31 -18.37 -22.16
N HIS A 571 -13.09 -18.23 -20.87
CA HIS A 571 -13.99 -17.48 -19.98
C HIS A 571 -13.89 -15.96 -20.18
N THR A 572 -12.67 -15.44 -20.29
CA THR A 572 -12.40 -14.02 -20.53
C THR A 572 -11.52 -13.87 -21.75
N LEU A 573 -12.04 -13.27 -22.82
CA LEU A 573 -11.33 -13.07 -24.08
C LEU A 573 -11.32 -11.59 -24.48
N SER A 574 -10.14 -11.04 -24.80
CA SER A 574 -10.00 -9.70 -25.38
C SER A 574 -9.49 -9.76 -26.82
N LEU A 575 -10.26 -9.20 -27.76
CA LEU A 575 -9.96 -9.09 -29.19
C LEU A 575 -9.90 -7.63 -29.68
N ARG A 576 -9.57 -6.70 -28.78
CA ARG A 576 -9.50 -5.27 -29.14
C ARG A 576 -8.50 -5.05 -30.27
N HIS A 577 -8.89 -4.31 -31.29
CA HIS A 577 -8.03 -3.98 -32.43
C HIS A 577 -7.43 -5.21 -33.16
N CYS A 578 -8.24 -6.25 -33.38
CA CYS A 578 -7.91 -7.40 -34.23
C CYS A 578 -8.62 -7.28 -35.59
N PRO A 579 -8.09 -6.49 -36.56
CA PRO A 579 -8.80 -6.14 -37.79
C PRO A 579 -9.12 -7.32 -38.73
N SER A 580 -8.42 -8.45 -38.57
CA SER A 580 -8.57 -9.61 -39.45
C SER A 580 -9.56 -10.65 -38.91
N VAL A 581 -9.98 -10.53 -37.64
CA VAL A 581 -11.05 -11.36 -37.06
C VAL A 581 -12.39 -10.85 -37.58
N ARG A 582 -13.02 -11.63 -38.46
CA ARG A 582 -14.30 -11.27 -39.11
C ARG A 582 -15.49 -12.06 -38.58
N ASP A 583 -15.25 -13.25 -38.06
CA ASP A 583 -16.29 -14.14 -37.55
C ASP A 583 -16.01 -14.46 -36.08
N VAL A 584 -16.99 -14.16 -35.24
CA VAL A 584 -16.98 -14.42 -33.79
C VAL A 584 -18.21 -15.22 -33.36
N SER A 585 -18.95 -15.81 -34.31
CA SER A 585 -20.22 -16.51 -34.05
C SER A 585 -20.10 -17.76 -33.18
N ALA A 586 -18.88 -18.30 -33.05
CA ALA A 586 -18.56 -19.45 -32.21
C ALA A 586 -18.20 -19.10 -30.75
N LEU A 587 -18.01 -17.81 -30.43
CA LEU A 587 -17.77 -17.29 -29.08
C LEU A 587 -19.11 -16.96 -28.41
#